data_AF-A0A2D9N444-F1
#
_entry.id   AF-A0A2D9N444-F1
#
_cell.length_a   1.000
_cell.length_b   1.000
_cell.length_c   1.000
_cell.angle_alpha   90.00
_cell.angle_beta   90.00
_cell.angle_gamma   90.00
#
_symmetry.space_group_name_H-M   'P 1'
#
loop_
_entity.id
_entity.type
_entity.pdbx_description
1 polymer ?
#
loop_
_entity_poly.entity_id
_entity_poly.type
_entity_poly.pdbx_seq_one_letter_code
_entity_poly.pdbx_strand_id
1 'polypeptide(L)'
;FTLDKAGDIELTADYTNSEIHEARDINYNCDYGKVVIDKARNIIGRGDYVSNKIGTVNGSLNLNTDYGSITIERLTASAGDVTIKADYTGIKLGFDSGYSFDFVVRTSYASVKGEEFVTVTRSDKDYTSKSLEGYHKTQGSGKTMNINSSYGGVTFRKL
;
A
#
# COMPACT_ATOMS: atom_id res chain seq x y z
N PHE A 1 -5.05 5.26 20.58
CA PHE A 1 -5.75 4.20 21.34
C PHE A 1 -5.37 2.85 20.76
N THR A 2 -5.73 1.76 21.44
CA THR A 2 -5.49 0.39 20.96
C THR A 2 -6.81 -0.37 20.89
N LEU A 3 -7.05 -1.06 19.78
CA LEU A 3 -8.16 -1.99 19.58
C LEU A 3 -7.60 -3.38 19.31
N ASP A 4 -8.03 -4.37 20.08
CA ASP A 4 -7.53 -5.73 19.94
C ASP A 4 -8.19 -6.43 18.73
N LYS A 5 -9.52 -6.60 18.76
CA LYS A 5 -10.24 -7.25 17.66
C LYS A 5 -11.55 -6.57 17.33
N ALA A 6 -11.81 -6.39 16.03
CA ALA A 6 -13.07 -5.88 15.52
C ALA A 6 -13.52 -6.60 14.25
N GLY A 7 -14.81 -6.53 13.95
CA GLY A 7 -15.31 -6.85 12.61
C GLY A 7 -15.02 -5.68 11.68
N ASP A 8 -15.81 -4.62 11.84
CA ASP A 8 -15.77 -3.42 11.02
C ASP A 8 -15.33 -2.22 11.88
N ILE A 9 -14.43 -1.39 11.35
CA ILE A 9 -13.92 -0.18 12.01
C ILE A 9 -14.14 1.01 11.08
N GLU A 10 -14.83 2.03 11.59
CA GLU A 10 -14.86 3.38 11.04
C GLU A 10 -14.08 4.29 12.00
N LEU A 11 -12.97 4.86 11.54
CA LEU A 11 -12.06 5.64 12.36
C LEU A 11 -11.83 7.03 11.76
N THR A 12 -12.26 8.06 12.47
CA THR A 12 -11.88 9.45 12.18
C THR A 12 -11.15 10.04 13.38
N ALA A 13 -9.89 10.42 13.21
CA ALA A 13 -9.09 10.94 14.33
C ALA A 13 -7.89 11.77 13.85
N ASP A 14 -7.70 12.93 14.48
CA ASP A 14 -6.55 13.80 14.22
C ASP A 14 -5.60 13.80 15.41
N TYR A 15 -4.31 14.07 15.20
CA TYR A 15 -3.31 14.16 16.27
C TYR A 15 -3.24 12.90 17.14
N THR A 16 -3.50 11.74 16.54
CA THR A 16 -3.73 10.48 17.26
C THR A 16 -2.85 9.35 16.73
N ASN A 17 -2.36 8.53 17.66
CA ASN A 17 -1.74 7.25 17.36
C ASN A 17 -2.75 6.13 17.61
N SER A 18 -3.17 5.47 16.53
CA SER A 18 -4.16 4.40 16.51
C SER A 18 -3.48 3.07 16.24
N GLU A 19 -3.76 2.06 17.06
CA GLU A 19 -3.23 0.71 16.93
C GLU A 19 -4.39 -0.29 16.91
N ILE A 20 -4.41 -1.16 15.90
CA ILE A 20 -5.47 -2.13 15.63
C ILE A 20 -4.79 -3.48 15.39
N HIS A 21 -4.98 -4.46 16.29
CA HIS A 21 -4.31 -5.76 16.10
C HIS A 21 -5.01 -6.60 15.01
N GLU A 22 -6.33 -6.80 15.09
CA GLU A 22 -7.06 -7.55 14.07
C GLU A 22 -8.40 -6.91 13.73
N ALA A 23 -8.66 -6.68 12.43
CA ALA A 23 -9.99 -6.33 11.95
C ALA A 23 -10.34 -7.05 10.65
N ARG A 24 -11.62 -7.17 10.33
CA ARG A 24 -12.05 -7.60 8.99
C ARG A 24 -11.95 -6.42 8.04
N ASP A 25 -12.71 -5.37 8.29
CA ASP A 25 -12.77 -4.19 7.44
C ASP A 25 -12.41 -2.94 8.24
N ILE A 26 -11.51 -2.12 7.69
CA ILE A 26 -11.11 -0.85 8.28
C ILE A 26 -11.30 0.25 7.24
N ASN A 27 -12.06 1.27 7.60
CA ASN A 27 -12.11 2.54 6.89
C ASN A 27 -11.65 3.63 7.86
N TYR A 28 -10.53 4.29 7.54
CA TYR A 28 -10.02 5.37 8.37
C TYR A 28 -9.78 6.65 7.57
N ASN A 29 -9.96 7.77 8.28
CA ASN A 29 -9.55 9.10 7.88
C ASN A 29 -8.84 9.76 9.06
N CYS A 30 -7.51 9.85 9.00
CA CYS A 30 -6.73 10.38 10.11
C CYS A 30 -5.76 11.42 9.61
N ASP A 31 -5.58 12.52 10.33
CA ASP A 31 -4.53 13.49 10.03
C ASP A 31 -3.56 13.64 11.21
N TYR A 32 -2.28 13.89 10.90
CA TYR A 32 -1.23 14.13 11.90
C TYR A 32 -1.10 13.00 12.93
N GLY A 33 -0.48 11.88 12.55
CA GLY A 33 -0.31 10.81 13.52
C GLY A 33 0.17 9.50 12.92
N LYS A 34 -0.30 8.41 13.52
CA LYS A 34 0.10 7.05 13.15
C LYS A 34 -1.09 6.11 13.15
N VAL A 35 -1.16 5.29 12.12
CA VAL A 35 -2.08 4.15 12.06
C VAL A 35 -1.25 2.88 11.98
N VAL A 36 -1.37 2.04 13.00
CA VAL A 36 -0.76 0.70 13.07
C VAL A 36 -1.86 -0.34 12.96
N ILE A 37 -1.76 -1.23 11.97
CA ILE A 37 -2.71 -2.32 11.76
C ILE A 37 -1.90 -3.61 11.67
N ASP A 38 -2.00 -4.54 12.62
CA ASP A 38 -1.22 -5.79 12.54
C ASP A 38 -1.79 -6.74 11.49
N LYS A 39 -3.13 -6.85 11.42
CA LYS A 39 -3.81 -7.69 10.45
C LYS A 39 -5.18 -7.13 10.07
N ALA A 40 -5.44 -7.06 8.76
CA ALA A 40 -6.78 -6.79 8.26
C ALA A 40 -7.12 -7.60 7.00
N ARG A 41 -8.41 -7.75 6.71
CA ARG A 41 -8.83 -8.23 5.39
C ARG A 41 -8.87 -7.07 4.42
N ASN A 42 -9.72 -6.07 4.63
CA ASN A 42 -9.83 -4.92 3.74
C ASN A 42 -9.49 -3.62 4.48
N ILE A 43 -8.77 -2.73 3.81
CA ILE A 43 -8.37 -1.44 4.35
C ILE A 43 -8.66 -0.36 3.32
N ILE A 44 -9.39 0.67 3.74
CA ILE A 44 -9.51 1.96 3.07
C ILE A 44 -8.92 2.99 4.03
N GLY A 45 -7.92 3.73 3.58
CA GLY A 45 -7.20 4.69 4.40
C GLY A 45 -7.05 6.03 3.71
N ARG A 46 -7.34 7.10 4.43
CA ARG A 46 -7.12 8.48 4.00
C ARG A 46 -6.41 9.25 5.11
N GLY A 47 -5.58 10.21 4.74
CA GLY A 47 -4.93 11.07 5.73
C GLY A 47 -3.77 11.89 5.22
N ASP A 48 -3.51 13.01 5.90
CA ASP A 48 -2.36 13.88 5.70
C ASP A 48 -1.41 13.83 6.91
N TYR A 49 -0.10 13.83 6.67
CA TYR A 49 0.94 13.70 7.69
C TYR A 49 0.79 12.43 8.56
N VAL A 50 0.50 11.29 7.92
CA VAL A 50 0.28 10.02 8.61
C VAL A 50 1.36 8.99 8.33
N SER A 51 1.85 8.35 9.40
CA SER A 51 2.64 7.12 9.29
C SER A 51 1.74 5.89 9.35
N ASN A 52 1.58 5.23 8.21
CA ASN A 52 0.78 4.01 8.05
C ASN A 52 1.71 2.79 8.12
N LYS A 53 1.60 2.00 9.19
CA LYS A 53 2.32 0.74 9.36
C LYS A 53 1.31 -0.41 9.39
N ILE A 54 1.27 -1.18 8.33
CA ILE A 54 0.32 -2.27 8.11
C ILE A 54 1.10 -3.59 8.07
N GLY A 55 0.70 -4.56 8.88
CA GLY A 55 1.29 -5.89 8.94
C GLY A 55 0.80 -6.75 7.79
N THR A 56 -0.19 -7.60 8.05
CA THR A 56 -0.73 -8.57 7.07
C THR A 56 -2.05 -8.09 6.49
N VAL A 57 -2.16 -8.08 5.15
CA VAL A 57 -3.42 -7.82 4.43
C VAL A 57 -3.83 -9.05 3.64
N ASN A 58 -5.07 -9.51 3.86
CA ASN A 58 -5.62 -10.71 3.22
C ASN A 58 -6.68 -10.42 2.15
N GLY A 59 -7.05 -9.16 1.94
CA GLY A 59 -8.04 -8.69 0.98
C GLY A 59 -7.54 -7.41 0.29
N SER A 60 -8.46 -6.49 -0.01
CA SER A 60 -8.13 -5.29 -0.81
C SER A 60 -7.60 -4.14 0.05
N LEU A 61 -6.73 -3.33 -0.55
CA LEU A 61 -6.11 -2.17 0.09
C LEU A 61 -6.29 -0.94 -0.81
N ASN A 62 -6.82 0.14 -0.25
CA ASN A 62 -6.92 1.44 -0.91
C ASN A 62 -6.43 2.55 0.03
N LEU A 63 -5.28 3.13 -0.29
CA LEU A 63 -4.69 4.22 0.50
C LEU A 63 -4.59 5.50 -0.33
N ASN A 64 -4.98 6.62 0.25
CA ASN A 64 -4.77 7.95 -0.31
C ASN A 64 -4.19 8.88 0.74
N THR A 65 -2.92 9.27 0.59
CA THR A 65 -2.23 10.04 1.61
C THR A 65 -1.34 11.12 1.02
N ASP A 66 -1.46 12.33 1.55
CA ASP A 66 -0.52 13.40 1.29
C ASP A 66 0.42 13.46 2.49
N TYR A 67 1.74 13.49 2.29
CA TYR A 67 2.77 13.51 3.33
C TYR A 67 2.75 12.35 4.37
N GLY A 68 3.92 11.70 4.52
CA GLY A 68 4.13 10.72 5.58
C GLY A 68 4.81 9.46 5.08
N SER A 69 4.31 8.29 5.51
CA SER A 69 4.87 7.01 5.08
C SER A 69 3.83 5.91 5.02
N ILE A 70 4.05 4.97 4.09
CA ILE A 70 3.29 3.73 3.97
C ILE A 70 4.28 2.58 4.03
N THR A 71 4.13 1.72 5.02
CA THR A 71 4.81 0.42 5.08
C THR A 71 3.76 -0.67 5.22
N ILE A 72 3.68 -1.56 4.22
CA ILE A 72 2.90 -2.79 4.28
C ILE A 72 3.89 -3.94 4.32
N GLU A 73 3.89 -4.69 5.42
CA GLU A 73 4.83 -5.79 5.64
C GLU A 73 4.49 -6.99 4.76
N ARG A 74 3.20 -7.35 4.62
CA ARG A 74 2.80 -8.52 3.83
C ARG A 74 1.40 -8.41 3.23
N LEU A 75 1.35 -8.32 1.89
CA LEU A 75 0.20 -8.72 1.09
C LEU A 75 0.25 -10.24 0.89
N THR A 76 -0.75 -10.99 1.38
CA THR A 76 -0.72 -12.45 1.28
C THR A 76 -1.11 -12.97 -0.10
N ALA A 77 -0.93 -14.27 -0.35
CA ALA A 77 -1.41 -14.90 -1.57
C ALA A 77 -2.93 -14.70 -1.83
N SER A 78 -3.72 -14.49 -0.77
CA SER A 78 -5.16 -14.23 -0.89
C SER A 78 -5.52 -12.76 -1.04
N ALA A 79 -4.56 -11.83 -0.97
CA ALA A 79 -4.80 -10.39 -1.08
C ALA A 79 -5.60 -10.05 -2.35
N GLY A 80 -6.34 -8.95 -2.27
CA GLY A 80 -7.22 -8.46 -3.33
C GLY A 80 -6.51 -7.47 -4.23
N ASP A 81 -7.24 -6.45 -4.67
CA ASP A 81 -6.66 -5.32 -5.39
C ASP A 81 -5.96 -4.36 -4.44
N VAL A 82 -4.89 -3.74 -4.93
CA VAL A 82 -4.12 -2.72 -4.23
C VAL A 82 -4.18 -1.42 -5.02
N THR A 83 -4.61 -0.34 -4.39
CA THR A 83 -4.55 1.01 -4.93
C THR A 83 -3.87 1.93 -3.92
N ILE A 84 -2.83 2.63 -4.35
CA ILE A 84 -2.16 3.63 -3.51
C ILE A 84 -1.99 4.91 -4.32
N LYS A 85 -2.45 6.03 -3.75
CA LYS A 85 -2.21 7.39 -4.23
C LYS A 85 -1.48 8.14 -3.13
N ALA A 86 -0.34 8.73 -3.46
CA ALA A 86 0.56 9.23 -2.44
C ALA A 86 1.46 10.36 -2.93
N ASP A 87 1.31 11.55 -2.35
CA ASP A 87 2.22 12.66 -2.59
C ASP A 87 3.15 12.86 -1.38
N TYR A 88 4.43 13.11 -1.63
CA TYR A 88 5.47 13.28 -0.60
C TYR A 88 5.53 12.15 0.45
N THR A 89 5.15 10.94 0.04
CA THR A 89 4.97 9.79 0.93
C THR A 89 5.78 8.60 0.42
N GLY A 90 6.71 8.11 1.24
CA GLY A 90 7.50 6.92 0.89
C GLY A 90 6.67 5.64 1.04
N ILE A 91 6.70 4.77 0.04
CA ILE A 91 5.93 3.52 -0.02
C ILE A 91 6.86 2.31 0.02
N LYS A 92 6.63 1.40 0.97
CA LYS A 92 7.31 0.10 1.08
C LYS A 92 6.26 -1.02 1.12
N LEU A 93 6.38 -1.96 0.20
CA LEU A 93 5.39 -3.03 0.00
C LEU A 93 6.09 -4.38 0.00
N GLY A 94 5.81 -5.21 1.01
CA GLY A 94 6.11 -6.63 0.99
C GLY A 94 4.91 -7.42 0.46
N PHE A 95 5.18 -8.42 -0.37
CA PHE A 95 4.16 -9.35 -0.86
C PHE A 95 4.66 -10.78 -0.82
N ASP A 96 3.72 -11.70 -0.58
CA ASP A 96 3.98 -13.13 -0.58
C ASP A 96 4.42 -13.60 -1.96
N SER A 97 5.31 -14.60 -1.99
CA SER A 97 5.70 -15.25 -3.23
C SER A 97 4.50 -15.87 -3.97
N GLY A 98 3.41 -16.20 -3.28
CA GLY A 98 2.19 -16.75 -3.89
C GLY A 98 1.18 -15.72 -4.42
N TYR A 99 1.40 -14.42 -4.23
CA TYR A 99 0.43 -13.39 -4.61
C TYR A 99 0.54 -13.02 -6.09
N SER A 100 -0.36 -13.50 -6.95
CA SER A 100 -0.35 -13.18 -8.38
C SER A 100 -1.12 -11.89 -8.68
N PHE A 101 -0.49 -10.90 -9.33
CA PHE A 101 -1.13 -9.64 -9.69
C PHE A 101 -0.51 -9.03 -10.94
N ASP A 102 -1.31 -8.27 -11.69
CA ASP A 102 -0.83 -7.31 -12.68
C ASP A 102 -0.60 -5.96 -12.00
N PHE A 103 0.42 -5.20 -12.39
CA PHE A 103 0.73 -3.92 -11.76
C PHE A 103 0.93 -2.78 -12.75
N VAL A 104 0.64 -1.59 -12.25
CA VAL A 104 1.01 -0.31 -12.85
C VAL A 104 1.53 0.62 -11.75
N VAL A 105 2.79 1.03 -11.87
CA VAL A 105 3.43 1.99 -10.96
C VAL A 105 3.81 3.23 -11.74
N ARG A 106 3.23 4.37 -11.37
CA ARG A 106 3.58 5.69 -11.91
C ARG A 106 4.20 6.53 -10.80
N THR A 107 5.37 7.06 -11.10
CA THR A 107 6.11 7.94 -10.19
C THR A 107 6.46 9.25 -10.87
N SER A 108 6.40 10.34 -10.12
CA SER A 108 6.87 11.67 -10.50
C SER A 108 7.91 12.14 -9.48
N TYR A 109 9.08 12.58 -9.92
CA TYR A 109 10.21 13.02 -9.08
C TYR A 109 10.59 11.98 -8.01
N ALA A 110 10.46 10.70 -8.35
CA ALA A 110 10.68 9.59 -7.45
C ALA A 110 11.22 8.36 -8.20
N SER A 111 11.73 7.39 -7.44
CA SER A 111 12.28 6.14 -7.97
C SER A 111 11.45 4.93 -7.55
N VAL A 112 11.45 3.90 -8.37
CA VAL A 112 10.99 2.55 -8.01
C VAL A 112 12.20 1.67 -7.69
N LYS A 113 12.10 0.80 -6.68
CA LYS A 113 13.11 -0.19 -6.28
C LYS A 113 12.45 -1.56 -6.08
N GLY A 114 13.21 -2.64 -6.22
CA GLY A 114 12.70 -4.01 -6.10
C GLY A 114 12.04 -4.53 -7.39
N GLU A 115 12.44 -3.98 -8.54
CA GLU A 115 11.94 -4.39 -9.87
C GLU A 115 12.35 -5.85 -10.18
N GLU A 116 13.43 -6.34 -9.59
CA GLU A 116 13.88 -7.73 -9.68
C GLU A 116 12.90 -8.74 -9.06
N PHE A 117 11.92 -8.29 -8.28
CA PHE A 117 10.90 -9.15 -7.67
C PHE A 117 9.65 -9.33 -8.54
N VAL A 118 9.57 -8.64 -9.68
CA VAL A 118 8.41 -8.67 -10.58
C VAL A 118 8.86 -8.81 -12.04
N THR A 119 7.95 -9.19 -12.92
CA THR A 119 8.19 -9.19 -14.36
C THR A 119 7.69 -7.88 -14.94
N VAL A 120 8.61 -6.99 -15.32
CA VAL A 120 8.29 -5.74 -16.02
C VAL A 120 8.10 -6.02 -17.51
N THR A 121 6.94 -5.66 -18.07
CA THR A 121 6.63 -5.82 -19.51
C THR A 121 6.69 -4.49 -20.25
N ARG A 122 6.46 -3.37 -19.56
CA ARG A 122 6.56 -2.03 -20.10
C ARG A 122 7.24 -1.09 -19.11
N SER A 123 8.15 -0.26 -19.61
CA SER A 123 8.84 0.76 -18.82
C SER A 123 9.00 2.01 -19.66
N ASP A 124 8.35 3.09 -19.24
CA ASP A 124 8.49 4.42 -19.83
C ASP A 124 9.16 5.34 -18.79
N LYS A 125 10.16 6.12 -19.20
CA LYS A 125 10.88 7.02 -18.29
C LYS A 125 11.26 8.30 -19.02
N ASP A 126 10.89 9.42 -18.42
CA ASP A 126 11.37 10.75 -18.80
C ASP A 126 12.19 11.37 -17.65
N TYR A 127 12.56 12.65 -17.77
CA TYR A 127 13.41 13.34 -16.78
C TYR A 127 12.82 13.34 -15.37
N THR A 128 11.50 13.46 -15.26
CA THR A 128 10.80 13.67 -13.99
C THR A 128 9.79 12.58 -13.69
N SER A 129 9.59 11.60 -14.57
CA SER A 129 8.56 10.58 -14.40
C SER A 129 9.04 9.20 -14.81
N LYS A 130 8.50 8.18 -14.16
CA LYS A 130 8.71 6.78 -14.51
C LYS A 130 7.38 6.04 -14.39
N SER A 131 7.01 5.28 -15.43
CA SER A 131 5.87 4.38 -15.47
C SER A 131 6.37 2.97 -15.71
N LEU A 132 5.96 2.04 -14.86
CA LEU A 132 6.24 0.61 -14.99
C LEU A 132 4.93 -0.15 -15.04
N GLU A 133 4.84 -1.10 -15.95
CA GLU A 133 3.72 -2.05 -16.04
C GLU A 133 4.28 -3.46 -16.15
N GLY A 134 3.53 -4.43 -15.63
CA GLY A 134 3.97 -5.81 -15.60
C GLY A 134 3.11 -6.67 -14.71
N TYR A 135 3.67 -7.77 -14.22
CA TYR A 135 2.98 -8.70 -13.35
C TYR A 135 3.93 -9.41 -12.37
N HIS A 136 3.37 -10.03 -11.35
CA HIS A 136 4.03 -11.00 -10.49
C HIS A 136 3.32 -12.35 -10.62
N LYS A 137 4.10 -13.43 -10.77
CA LYS A 137 3.66 -14.83 -11.01
C LYS A 137 2.86 -15.06 -12.29
N THR A 138 1.60 -14.63 -12.34
CA THR A 138 0.68 -14.94 -13.43
C THR A 138 0.08 -13.63 -13.95
N GLN A 139 0.34 -13.32 -15.22
CA GLN A 139 -0.30 -12.20 -15.92
C GLN A 139 -1.80 -12.49 -16.10
N GLY A 140 -2.64 -11.47 -15.94
CA GLY A 140 -4.09 -11.61 -16.04
C GLY A 140 -4.68 -12.45 -14.92
N SER A 141 -4.13 -12.39 -13.70
CA SER A 141 -4.65 -13.15 -12.55
C SER A 141 -6.03 -12.69 -12.08
N GLY A 142 -6.48 -11.54 -12.57
CA GLY A 142 -7.70 -10.84 -12.15
C GLY A 142 -7.48 -9.90 -10.95
N LYS A 143 -6.26 -9.83 -10.40
CA LYS A 143 -5.89 -8.93 -9.30
C LYS A 143 -4.94 -7.85 -9.81
N THR A 144 -5.11 -6.63 -9.30
CA THR A 144 -4.36 -5.47 -9.77
C THR A 144 -3.65 -4.73 -8.64
N MET A 145 -2.47 -4.18 -8.94
CA MET A 145 -1.73 -3.26 -8.07
C MET A 145 -1.45 -1.95 -8.80
N ASN A 146 -2.16 -0.90 -8.42
CA ASN A 146 -2.05 0.43 -9.01
C ASN A 146 -1.45 1.42 -8.00
N ILE A 147 -0.28 1.96 -8.31
CA ILE A 147 0.42 2.91 -7.44
C ILE A 147 0.72 4.18 -8.21
N ASN A 148 0.23 5.32 -7.74
CA ASN A 148 0.61 6.64 -8.23
C ASN A 148 1.31 7.38 -7.09
N SER A 149 2.55 7.82 -7.31
CA SER A 149 3.27 8.57 -6.30
C SER A 149 4.05 9.76 -6.86
N SER A 150 4.00 10.89 -6.17
CA SER A 150 4.81 12.07 -6.48
C SER A 150 5.75 12.36 -5.31
N TYR A 151 7.02 12.62 -5.57
CA TYR A 151 8.04 12.95 -4.56
C TYR A 151 8.24 11.89 -3.46
N GLY A 152 7.64 10.70 -3.62
CA GLY A 152 7.74 9.56 -2.72
C GLY A 152 8.19 8.31 -3.47
N GLY A 153 9.28 7.69 -3.02
CA GLY A 153 9.79 6.47 -3.65
C GLY A 153 8.91 5.25 -3.39
N VAL A 154 8.82 4.34 -4.37
CA VAL A 154 8.14 3.04 -4.23
C VAL A 154 9.18 1.95 -4.10
N THR A 155 9.07 1.09 -3.08
CA THR A 155 9.97 -0.05 -2.88
C THR A 155 9.17 -1.32 -2.73
N PHE A 156 9.35 -2.24 -3.67
CA PHE A 156 8.93 -3.63 -3.51
C PHE A 156 9.96 -4.40 -2.67
N ARG A 157 9.46 -5.27 -1.79
CA ARG A 157 10.25 -6.12 -0.92
C ARG A 157 9.80 -7.55 -1.08
N LYS A 158 10.76 -8.45 -1.21
CA LYS A 158 10.51 -9.88 -1.10
C LYS A 158 10.50 -10.28 0.38
N LEU A 159 9.55 -11.15 0.72
CA LEU A 159 9.47 -11.85 2.01
C LEU A 159 10.19 -13.21 1.94
#